data_AF-A0A0S8D9F3-F1
#
_entry.id   AF-A0A0S8D9F3-F1
#
_cell.length_a   1.000
_cell.length_b   1.000
_cell.length_c   1.000
_cell.angle_alpha   90.00
_cell.angle_beta   90.00
_cell.angle_gamma   90.00
#
_symmetry.space_group_name_H-M   'P 1'
#
loop_
_entity.id
_entity.type
_entity.pdbx_description
1 polymer ?
#
loop_
_entity_poly.entity_id
_entity_poly.type
_entity_poly.pdbx_seq_one_letter_code
_entity_poly.pdbx_strand_id
1 'polypeptide(L)'
;MKDRIITLKNHVQLLSVVSAAWLLFWLAGLPDYYQQYSARSMFIFDLLVLPPLWFLIYRRVRSARPGRGLEVSLWWAFYVTVPLFFYDLIYCGYYLGHQAYFLNKYWYLTIYYILPWILFSPMGWIMDRKTAQAL
;
A
#
# COMPACT_ATOMS: atom_id res chain seq x y z
N MET A 1 2.62 -2.61 -29.97
CA MET A 1 2.25 -3.46 -28.80
C MET A 1 3.36 -3.54 -27.72
N LYS A 2 4.23 -2.51 -27.58
CA LYS A 2 5.50 -2.63 -26.83
C LYS A 2 5.80 -1.46 -25.88
N ASP A 3 4.78 -0.95 -25.21
CA ASP A 3 4.93 0.04 -24.12
C ASP A 3 4.05 -0.31 -22.92
N ARG A 4 4.15 -1.56 -22.45
CA ARG A 4 3.61 -1.87 -21.11
C ARG A 4 4.51 -1.20 -20.07
N ILE A 5 3.94 -0.24 -19.34
CA ILE A 5 4.63 0.61 -18.37
C ILE A 5 5.12 -0.22 -17.16
N ILE A 6 4.33 -1.20 -16.75
CA ILE A 6 4.71 -2.22 -15.76
C ILE A 6 4.84 -3.56 -16.49
N THR A 7 6.01 -4.21 -16.35
CA THR A 7 6.22 -5.54 -16.92
C THR A 7 5.61 -6.62 -16.02
N LEU A 8 5.36 -7.82 -16.54
CA LEU A 8 4.91 -8.95 -15.70
C LEU A 8 5.85 -9.19 -14.51
N LYS A 9 7.18 -9.06 -14.74
CA LYS A 9 8.19 -9.15 -13.69
C LYS A 9 7.94 -8.12 -12.57
N ASN A 10 7.60 -6.89 -12.93
CA ASN A 10 7.32 -5.83 -11.95
C ASN A 10 6.03 -6.13 -11.17
N HIS A 11 4.98 -6.62 -11.82
CA HIS A 11 3.74 -7.02 -11.16
C HIS A 11 3.97 -8.14 -10.15
N VAL A 12 4.72 -9.18 -10.53
CA VAL A 12 5.10 -10.27 -9.64
C VAL A 12 5.94 -9.74 -8.48
N GLN A 13 6.93 -8.89 -8.76
CA GLN A 13 7.77 -8.30 -7.72
C GLN A 13 6.96 -7.49 -6.70
N LEU A 14 6.04 -6.63 -7.16
CA LEU A 14 5.18 -5.83 -6.29
C LEU A 14 4.30 -6.72 -5.41
N LEU A 15 3.66 -7.72 -6.02
CA LEU A 15 2.86 -8.69 -5.28
C LEU A 15 3.71 -9.41 -4.23
N SER A 16 4.87 -9.96 -4.59
CA SER A 16 5.76 -10.65 -3.66
C SER A 16 6.19 -9.75 -2.49
N VAL A 17 6.53 -8.49 -2.75
CA VAL A 17 6.93 -7.54 -1.70
C VAL A 17 5.78 -7.29 -0.72
N VAL A 18 4.57 -7.05 -1.22
CA VAL A 18 3.40 -6.79 -0.37
C VAL A 18 2.96 -8.05 0.38
N SER A 19 2.96 -9.21 -0.28
CA SER A 19 2.69 -10.50 0.39
C SER A 19 3.70 -10.79 1.50
N ALA A 20 5.00 -10.56 1.25
CA ALA A 20 6.03 -10.74 2.26
C ALA A 20 5.88 -9.75 3.41
N ALA A 21 5.57 -8.48 3.13
CA ALA A 21 5.33 -7.48 4.16
C ALA A 21 4.13 -7.87 5.05
N TRP A 22 3.01 -8.27 4.44
CA TRP A 22 1.85 -8.75 5.18
C TRP A 22 2.19 -9.95 6.06
N LEU A 23 2.87 -10.95 5.49
CA LEU A 23 3.27 -12.15 6.24
C LEU A 23 4.19 -11.80 7.41
N LEU A 24 5.12 -10.87 7.24
CA LEU A 24 6.00 -10.40 8.31
C LEU A 24 5.22 -9.71 9.43
N PHE A 25 4.26 -8.83 9.10
CA PHE A 25 3.41 -8.21 10.12
C PHE A 25 2.54 -9.24 10.83
N TRP A 26 1.97 -10.18 10.07
CA TRP A 26 1.16 -11.27 10.61
C TRP A 26 1.95 -12.12 11.61
N LEU A 27 3.16 -12.53 11.25
CA LEU A 27 4.07 -13.28 12.13
C LEU A 27 4.50 -12.46 13.34
N ALA A 28 4.86 -11.19 13.15
CA ALA A 28 5.31 -10.31 14.22
C ALA A 28 4.20 -10.01 15.25
N GLY A 29 2.93 -10.10 14.83
CA GLY A 29 1.78 -9.91 15.70
C GLY A 29 1.34 -11.14 16.49
N LEU A 30 1.95 -12.32 16.28
CA LEU A 30 1.51 -13.53 16.98
C LEU A 30 1.68 -13.42 18.51
N PRO A 31 0.80 -14.07 19.30
CA PRO A 31 -0.33 -14.91 18.87
C PRO A 31 -1.57 -14.10 18.42
N ASP A 32 -1.66 -12.84 18.84
CA ASP A 32 -2.86 -12.01 18.70
C ASP A 32 -2.60 -10.85 17.74
N TYR A 33 -2.42 -11.13 16.44
CA TYR A 33 -2.01 -10.09 15.48
C TYR A 33 -3.05 -8.97 15.32
N TYR A 34 -4.30 -9.34 15.04
CA TYR A 34 -5.39 -8.37 14.90
C TYR A 34 -6.05 -8.08 16.23
N GLN A 35 -5.55 -7.03 16.88
CA GLN A 35 -6.13 -6.47 18.09
C GLN A 35 -6.84 -5.16 17.81
N GLN A 36 -7.62 -4.72 18.81
CA GLN A 36 -8.13 -3.37 18.79
C GLN A 36 -7.07 -2.40 19.30
N TYR A 37 -6.41 -1.72 18.37
CA TYR A 37 -5.44 -0.70 18.71
C TYR A 37 -6.11 0.65 19.01
N SER A 38 -5.58 1.34 20.01
CA SER A 38 -5.95 2.73 20.28
C SER A 38 -5.44 3.65 19.17
N ALA A 39 -6.13 4.77 18.95
CA ALA A 39 -5.72 5.78 17.96
C ALA A 39 -4.27 6.26 18.19
N ARG A 40 -3.83 6.38 19.46
CA ARG A 40 -2.45 6.75 19.80
C ARG A 40 -1.44 5.71 19.29
N SER A 41 -1.74 4.42 19.43
CA SER A 41 -0.82 3.35 19.02
C SER A 41 -0.68 3.32 17.49
N MET A 42 -1.80 3.46 16.77
CA MET A 42 -1.80 3.55 15.30
C MET A 42 -1.08 4.81 14.81
N PHE A 43 -1.23 5.95 15.50
CA PHE A 43 -0.48 7.15 15.15
C PHE A 43 1.04 6.96 15.28
N ILE A 44 1.51 6.32 16.35
CA ILE A 44 2.94 6.00 16.52
C ILE A 44 3.40 5.02 15.44
N PHE A 45 2.60 3.99 15.15
CA PHE A 45 2.88 3.04 14.08
C PHE A 45 3.02 3.74 12.72
N ASP A 46 2.09 4.63 12.40
CA ASP A 46 2.10 5.42 11.16
C ASP A 46 3.34 6.31 11.06
N LEU A 47 3.75 6.94 12.16
CA LEU A 47 4.96 7.76 12.20
C LEU A 47 6.23 6.94 11.90
N LEU A 48 6.24 5.67 12.26
CA LEU A 48 7.38 4.77 12.01
C LEU A 48 7.34 4.15 10.61
N VAL A 49 6.16 3.79 10.10
CA VAL A 49 6.01 3.01 8.87
C VAL A 49 5.80 3.87 7.63
N LEU A 50 5.01 4.94 7.73
CA LEU A 50 4.67 5.76 6.56
C LEU A 50 5.86 6.51 5.96
N PRO A 51 6.79 7.12 6.72
CA PRO A 51 7.92 7.83 6.11
C PRO A 51 8.86 6.92 5.29
N PRO A 52 9.28 5.74 5.79
CA PRO A 52 10.05 4.78 4.98
C PRO A 52 9.29 4.32 3.73
N LEU A 53 8.00 4.00 3.87
CA LEU A 53 7.16 3.57 2.75
C LEU A 53 7.02 4.67 1.69
N TRP A 54 6.73 5.90 2.12
CA TRP A 54 6.65 7.07 1.27
C TRP A 54 7.97 7.30 0.52
N PHE A 55 9.11 7.20 1.21
CA PHE A 55 10.42 7.38 0.60
C PHE A 55 10.73 6.32 -0.47
N LEU A 56 10.38 5.06 -0.23
CA LEU A 56 10.54 3.99 -1.22
C LEU A 56 9.74 4.28 -2.49
N ILE A 57 8.49 4.71 -2.34
CA ILE A 57 7.60 5.02 -3.47
C ILE A 57 8.07 6.28 -4.19
N TYR A 58 8.47 7.32 -3.45
CA TYR A 58 9.06 8.53 -4.00
C TYR A 58 10.26 8.21 -4.90
N ARG A 59 11.18 7.32 -4.46
CA ARG A 59 12.32 6.90 -5.28
C ARG A 59 11.88 6.21 -6.57
N ARG A 60 10.83 5.38 -6.51
CA ARG A 60 10.29 4.69 -7.70
C ARG A 60 9.65 5.65 -8.68
N VAL A 61 8.82 6.56 -8.19
CA VAL A 61 8.17 7.62 -8.98
C VAL A 61 9.23 8.54 -9.62
N ARG A 62 10.24 8.96 -8.86
CA ARG A 62 11.34 9.80 -9.39
C ARG A 62 12.18 9.09 -10.45
N SER A 63 12.33 7.78 -10.35
CA SER A 63 13.03 6.97 -11.36
C SER A 63 12.18 6.61 -12.58
N ALA A 64 10.88 6.95 -12.57
CA ALA A 64 9.99 6.68 -13.69
C ALA A 64 10.35 7.58 -14.88
N ARG A 65 9.94 7.16 -16.08
CA ARG A 65 10.05 8.01 -17.27
C ARG A 65 9.21 9.29 -17.07
N PRO A 66 9.63 10.43 -17.65
CA PRO A 66 8.83 11.64 -17.72
C PRO A 66 7.35 11.37 -18.06
N GLY A 67 6.44 11.93 -17.26
CA GLY A 67 4.99 11.82 -17.47
C GLY A 67 4.37 10.48 -17.05
N ARG A 68 5.10 9.60 -16.36
CA ARG A 68 4.60 8.29 -15.87
C ARG A 68 4.55 8.15 -14.35
N GLY A 69 4.82 9.21 -13.61
CA GLY A 69 4.84 9.23 -12.15
C GLY A 69 3.48 8.87 -11.54
N LEU A 70 2.39 9.44 -12.05
CA LEU A 70 1.03 9.13 -11.59
C LEU A 70 0.69 7.66 -11.80
N GLU A 71 0.99 7.12 -12.97
CA GLU A 71 0.71 5.71 -13.26
C GLU A 71 1.49 4.77 -12.32
N VAL A 72 2.78 5.03 -12.10
CA VAL A 72 3.58 4.27 -11.14
C VAL A 72 2.98 4.35 -9.74
N SER A 73 2.58 5.54 -9.28
CA SER A 73 1.93 5.74 -7.99
C SER A 73 0.62 4.96 -7.85
N LEU A 74 -0.22 4.94 -8.90
CA LEU A 74 -1.50 4.21 -8.90
C LEU A 74 -1.28 2.71 -8.80
N TRP A 75 -0.28 2.17 -9.52
CA TRP A 75 0.09 0.76 -9.38
C TRP A 75 0.59 0.42 -7.98
N TRP A 76 1.40 1.28 -7.37
CA TRP A 76 1.80 1.10 -5.96
C TRP A 76 0.60 1.12 -5.02
N ALA A 77 -0.33 2.07 -5.17
CA ALA A 77 -1.53 2.14 -4.34
C ALA A 77 -2.39 0.88 -4.51
N PHE A 78 -2.59 0.41 -5.74
CA PHE A 78 -3.32 -0.81 -6.04
C PHE A 78 -2.69 -2.05 -5.39
N TYR A 79 -1.38 -2.27 -5.60
CA TYR A 79 -0.70 -3.46 -5.07
C TYR A 79 -0.55 -3.45 -3.56
N VAL A 80 -0.47 -2.28 -2.92
CA VAL A 80 -0.43 -2.19 -1.46
C VAL A 80 -1.81 -2.45 -0.85
N THR A 81 -2.90 -2.03 -1.50
CA THR A 81 -4.24 -2.07 -0.89
C THR A 81 -5.04 -3.32 -1.25
N VAL A 82 -5.05 -3.73 -2.52
CA VAL A 82 -5.94 -4.79 -2.99
C VAL A 82 -5.51 -6.17 -2.51
N PRO A 83 -4.24 -6.62 -2.71
CA PRO A 83 -3.77 -7.87 -2.12
C PRO A 83 -3.92 -7.91 -0.60
N LEU A 84 -3.60 -6.79 0.07
CA LEU A 84 -3.74 -6.65 1.52
C LEU A 84 -5.18 -6.89 1.97
N PHE A 85 -6.15 -6.22 1.33
CA PHE A 85 -7.57 -6.44 1.60
C PHE A 85 -7.98 -7.91 1.43
N PHE A 86 -7.49 -8.59 0.39
CA PHE A 86 -7.78 -10.01 0.19
C PHE A 86 -7.20 -10.89 1.31
N TYR A 87 -5.97 -10.62 1.76
CA TYR A 87 -5.38 -11.36 2.88
C TYR A 87 -6.15 -11.14 4.17
N ASP A 88 -6.52 -9.89 4.46
CA ASP A 88 -7.29 -9.53 5.64
C ASP A 88 -8.72 -10.08 5.57
N LEU A 89 -9.34 -10.12 4.40
CA LEU A 89 -10.63 -10.77 4.20
C LEU A 89 -10.56 -12.27 4.47
N ILE A 90 -9.52 -12.95 3.96
CA ILE A 90 -9.29 -14.38 4.21
C ILE A 90 -9.06 -14.62 5.72
N TYR A 91 -8.19 -13.84 6.34
CA TYR A 91 -7.82 -14.07 7.74
C TYR A 91 -8.87 -13.56 8.72
N CYS A 92 -9.20 -12.27 8.69
CA CYS A 92 -10.17 -11.69 9.62
C CYS A 92 -11.61 -12.10 9.28
N GLY A 93 -11.95 -12.08 7.99
CA GLY A 93 -13.32 -12.35 7.55
C GLY A 93 -13.69 -13.82 7.69
N TYR A 94 -12.88 -14.71 7.11
CA TYR A 94 -13.17 -16.16 7.14
C TYR A 94 -12.56 -16.87 8.34
N TYR A 95 -11.24 -16.80 8.56
CA TYR A 95 -10.59 -17.59 9.61
C TYR A 95 -10.99 -17.17 11.04
N LEU A 96 -11.05 -15.86 11.33
CA LEU A 96 -11.53 -15.35 12.63
C LEU A 96 -13.07 -15.23 12.70
N GLY A 97 -13.79 -15.48 11.61
CA GLY A 97 -15.25 -15.45 11.56
C GLY A 97 -15.89 -14.06 11.65
N HIS A 98 -15.14 -12.97 11.45
CA HIS A 98 -15.69 -11.61 11.53
C HIS A 98 -16.45 -11.18 10.26
N GLN A 99 -16.44 -11.97 9.18
CA GLN A 99 -17.10 -11.64 7.91
C GLN A 99 -16.71 -10.24 7.42
N ALA A 100 -17.65 -9.37 7.01
CA ALA A 100 -17.37 -7.98 6.65
C ALA A 100 -17.25 -7.03 7.87
N TYR A 101 -17.65 -7.47 9.07
CA TYR A 101 -17.62 -6.65 10.27
C TYR A 101 -16.19 -6.26 10.69
N PHE A 102 -15.17 -7.00 10.24
CA PHE A 102 -13.76 -6.66 10.49
C PHE A 102 -13.38 -5.25 10.00
N LEU A 103 -14.05 -4.72 8.97
CA LEU A 103 -13.83 -3.36 8.46
C LEU A 103 -14.20 -2.28 9.50
N ASN A 104 -15.18 -2.57 10.34
CA ASN A 104 -15.59 -1.69 11.43
C ASN A 104 -14.82 -2.00 12.72
N LYS A 105 -14.66 -3.30 13.03
CA LYS A 105 -13.92 -3.75 14.22
C LYS A 105 -12.49 -3.19 14.18
N TYR A 106 -11.75 -3.50 13.12
CA TYR A 106 -10.39 -3.03 12.88
C TYR A 106 -10.41 -1.82 11.95
N TRP A 107 -11.00 -0.72 12.41
CA TRP A 107 -11.17 0.54 11.67
C TRP A 107 -9.90 1.04 10.96
N TYR A 108 -8.73 0.78 11.56
CA TYR A 108 -7.44 1.17 11.00
C TYR A 108 -7.14 0.47 9.66
N LEU A 109 -7.58 -0.78 9.47
CA LEU A 109 -7.43 -1.48 8.18
C LEU A 109 -8.19 -0.77 7.08
N THR A 110 -9.43 -0.34 7.37
CA THR A 110 -10.24 0.43 6.43
C THR A 110 -9.54 1.72 6.02
N ILE A 111 -8.90 2.42 6.97
CA ILE A 111 -8.08 3.60 6.66
C ILE A 111 -6.89 3.22 5.78
N TYR A 112 -6.18 2.12 6.10
CA TYR A 112 -5.03 1.66 5.33
C TYR A 112 -5.36 1.18 3.92
N TYR A 113 -6.62 0.84 3.61
CA TYR A 113 -7.05 0.60 2.23
C TYR A 113 -7.23 1.89 1.42
N ILE A 114 -7.46 3.02 2.08
CA ILE A 114 -7.71 4.31 1.42
C ILE A 114 -6.42 5.14 1.37
N LEU A 115 -5.63 5.10 2.44
CA LEU A 115 -4.48 5.96 2.65
C LEU A 115 -3.44 5.89 1.51
N PRO A 116 -3.05 4.73 0.95
CA PRO A 116 -2.15 4.64 -0.20
C PRO A 116 -2.62 5.44 -1.42
N TRP A 117 -3.93 5.46 -1.70
CA TRP A 117 -4.49 6.22 -2.82
C TRP A 117 -4.34 7.72 -2.61
N ILE A 118 -4.53 8.18 -1.37
CA ILE A 118 -4.40 9.60 -1.00
C ILE A 118 -2.92 10.02 -0.96
N LEU A 119 -2.03 9.18 -0.43
CA LEU A 119 -0.62 9.54 -0.26
C LEU A 119 0.17 9.45 -1.57
N PHE A 120 -0.05 8.41 -2.38
CA PHE A 120 0.82 8.11 -3.51
C PHE A 120 0.41 8.85 -4.78
N SER A 121 -0.90 9.01 -5.03
CA SER A 121 -1.41 9.61 -6.27
C SER A 121 -0.98 11.08 -6.44
N PRO A 122 -1.10 11.97 -5.44
CA PRO A 122 -0.67 13.36 -5.58
C PRO A 122 0.83 13.49 -5.83
N MET A 123 1.64 12.64 -5.21
CA MET A 123 3.10 12.62 -5.41
C MET A 123 3.47 12.30 -6.86
N GLY A 124 2.82 11.29 -7.45
CA GLY A 124 3.02 10.93 -8.86
C GLY A 124 2.60 12.06 -9.80
N TRP A 125 1.43 12.64 -9.54
CA TRP A 125 0.88 13.75 -10.33
C TRP A 125 1.77 15.01 -10.30
N ILE A 126 2.29 15.39 -9.11
CA ILE A 126 3.20 16.53 -8.97
C ILE A 126 4.50 16.29 -9.74
N MET A 127 5.03 15.07 -9.73
CA MET A 127 6.26 14.73 -10.45
C MET A 127 6.06 14.86 -11.97
N ASP A 128 4.91 14.41 -12.48
CA ASP A 128 4.58 14.53 -13.90
C ASP A 128 4.45 15.99 -14.32
N ARG A 129 3.80 16.82 -13.51
CA ARG A 129 3.68 18.27 -13.78
C ARG A 129 5.04 18.97 -13.80
N LYS A 130 5.92 18.67 -12.85
CA LYS A 130 7.28 19.24 -12.83
C LYS A 130 8.09 18.86 -14.06
N THR A 131 7.94 17.62 -14.52
CA THR A 131 8.66 17.16 -15.70
C THR A 131 8.13 17.81 -16.98
N ALA A 132 6.81 17.99 -17.08
CA ALA A 132 6.18 18.68 -18.20
C ALA A 132 6.56 20.16 -18.29
N GLN A 133 6.90 20.81 -17.17
CA GLN A 133 7.38 22.21 -17.14
C GLN A 133 8.87 22.36 -17.45
N ALA A 134 9.64 21.27 -17.43
CA ALA A 134 11.08 21.26 -17.66
C ALA A 134 11.47 20.86 -19.10
N LEU A 135 10.49 20.46 -19.91
CA LEU A 135 10.62 20.12 -21.33
C LEU A 135 10.09 21.29 -22.18
#